data_AF-A0A1H8E0R3-F1
#
_entry.id   AF-A0A1H8E0R3-F1
#
_cell.length_a   1.000
_cell.length_b   1.000
_cell.length_c   1.000
_cell.angle_alpha   90.00
_cell.angle_beta   90.00
_cell.angle_gamma   90.00
#
_symmetry.space_group_name_H-M   'P 1'
#
loop_
_entity.id
_entity.type
_entity.pdbx_description
1 polymer ?
#
loop_
_entity_poly.entity_id
_entity_poly.type
_entity_poly.pdbx_seq_one_letter_code
_entity_poly.pdbx_strand_id
1 'polypeptide(L)'
;MDKVLILTEDVGGTGHYGAARSLKKGLEKIAPNLHVEIAFGLSFVSKQLELLTRTSYLSVLKYAPSLWEKAYAREESISQLFQTPLGKMLAIKLKHLIEQIQPRVVVCTHVLCISALAHLKEKTHLDFRLGVSITDFDVNGFWIHPKVDFYLVAHPALKDKIRKRHIIPEEKIFCTGIPIDPAFSVAGSSKYKLREDLGFDPSRFTALVMGGGMGLGPVEECISMFRQHMPEVQLIVITGKNQRLYDRLRLGYQQDRHVRLFGFIDGMVNMMRAADIVVSKAGGLTSSEALASGLPMLICRPIPGQEERNSRFLLEQQVAIRQDQPESIPRDLTPFIEDQAYLQKWSRHALSIGKPFSALHGAEVIVNHL
;
A
#
# COMPACT_ATOMS: atom_id res chain seq x y z
N MET A 1 5.46 2.98 31.01
CA MET A 1 6.03 2.67 29.69
C MET A 1 5.19 3.39 28.67
N ASP A 2 5.84 4.10 27.75
CA ASP A 2 5.14 4.78 26.68
C ASP A 2 4.50 3.75 25.74
N LYS A 3 3.32 4.09 25.21
CA LYS A 3 2.51 3.22 24.35
C LYS A 3 2.18 3.95 23.06
N VAL A 4 2.28 3.25 21.94
CA VAL A 4 1.84 3.72 20.62
C VAL A 4 0.72 2.83 20.13
N LEU A 5 -0.36 3.45 19.66
CA LEU A 5 -1.48 2.78 19.02
C LEU A 5 -1.48 3.11 17.53
N ILE A 6 -1.45 2.09 16.68
CA ILE A 6 -1.61 2.25 15.23
C ILE A 6 -3.00 1.78 14.84
N LEU A 7 -3.82 2.70 14.29
CA LEU A 7 -5.17 2.42 13.82
C LEU A 7 -5.20 2.24 12.31
N THR A 8 -5.83 1.15 11.87
CA THR A 8 -5.87 0.75 10.46
C THR A 8 -7.18 0.05 10.09
N GLU A 9 -7.32 -0.35 8.84
CA GLU A 9 -8.46 -1.10 8.30
C GLU A 9 -7.97 -2.10 7.23
N ASP A 10 -8.70 -3.21 7.02
CA ASP A 10 -8.45 -4.18 5.93
C ASP A 10 -9.58 -4.25 4.88
N VAL A 11 -10.55 -3.33 4.98
CA VAL A 11 -11.83 -3.33 4.27
C VAL A 11 -11.70 -3.22 2.74
N GLY A 12 -10.64 -2.58 2.23
CA GLY A 12 -10.37 -2.40 0.79
C GLY A 12 -9.16 -3.18 0.26
N GLY A 13 -8.54 -4.01 1.10
CA GLY A 13 -7.27 -4.67 0.81
C GLY A 13 -6.28 -4.54 1.96
N THR A 14 -5.14 -5.22 1.85
CA THR A 14 -4.18 -5.32 2.97
C THR A 14 -3.11 -4.23 2.97
N GLY A 15 -3.19 -3.21 2.10
CA GLY A 15 -2.16 -2.18 1.96
C GLY A 15 -2.00 -1.31 3.21
N HIS A 16 -3.10 -0.76 3.74
CA HIS A 16 -3.10 0.07 4.95
C HIS A 16 -2.61 -0.72 6.17
N TYR A 17 -3.09 -1.97 6.31
CA TYR A 17 -2.62 -2.88 7.34
C TYR A 17 -1.14 -3.22 7.17
N GLY A 18 -0.67 -3.45 5.94
CA GLY A 18 0.74 -3.68 5.64
C GLY A 18 1.64 -2.51 6.04
N ALA A 19 1.20 -1.27 5.81
CA ALA A 19 1.88 -0.08 6.30
C ALA A 19 1.89 -0.01 7.83
N ALA A 20 0.78 -0.34 8.49
CA ALA A 20 0.69 -0.39 9.96
C ALA A 20 1.65 -1.44 10.55
N ARG A 21 1.70 -2.65 9.98
CA ARG A 21 2.67 -3.69 10.38
C ARG A 21 4.10 -3.22 10.18
N SER A 22 4.38 -2.55 9.07
CA SER A 22 5.72 -2.06 8.75
C SER A 22 6.19 -0.99 9.73
N LEU A 23 5.32 -0.02 10.07
CA LEU A 23 5.60 0.96 11.13
C LEU A 23 5.84 0.28 12.48
N LYS A 24 5.00 -0.70 12.86
CA LYS A 24 5.20 -1.46 14.09
C LYS A 24 6.57 -2.14 14.13
N LYS A 25 6.95 -2.86 13.07
CA LYS A 25 8.29 -3.47 12.95
C LYS A 25 9.40 -2.42 13.05
N GLY A 26 9.20 -1.24 12.47
CA GLY A 26 10.14 -0.12 12.56
C GLY A 26 10.32 0.39 14.00
N LEU A 27 9.20 0.62 14.70
CA LEU A 27 9.18 1.05 16.10
C LEU A 27 9.83 0.01 17.02
N GLU A 28 9.47 -1.26 16.87
CA GLU A 28 10.06 -2.37 17.65
C GLU A 28 11.57 -2.49 17.44
N LYS A 29 12.07 -2.11 16.25
CA LYS A 29 13.50 -2.14 15.93
C LYS A 29 14.28 -0.97 16.55
N ILE A 30 13.73 0.25 16.53
CA ILE A 30 14.45 1.45 17.02
C ILE A 30 14.17 1.76 18.49
N ALA A 31 13.03 1.31 19.03
CA ALA A 31 12.61 1.52 20.41
C ALA A 31 12.03 0.21 21.00
N PRO A 32 12.87 -0.80 21.30
CA PRO A 32 12.42 -2.14 21.72
C PRO A 32 11.59 -2.17 23.01
N ASN A 33 11.72 -1.16 23.86
CA ASN A 33 10.97 -1.03 25.11
C ASN A 33 9.61 -0.34 24.94
N LEU A 34 9.30 0.16 23.74
CA LEU A 34 8.03 0.82 23.43
C LEU A 34 6.95 -0.23 23.19
N HIS A 35 5.80 -0.09 23.86
CA HIS A 35 4.69 -0.98 23.62
C HIS A 35 3.86 -0.50 22.42
N VAL A 36 3.83 -1.30 21.35
CA VAL A 36 3.15 -0.93 20.10
C VAL A 36 2.00 -1.87 19.80
N GLU A 37 0.80 -1.32 19.73
CA GLU A 37 -0.43 -2.05 19.43
C GLU A 37 -1.00 -1.63 18.07
N ILE A 38 -1.52 -2.60 17.31
CA ILE A 38 -2.30 -2.32 16.09
C ILE A 38 -3.74 -2.70 16.37
N ALA A 39 -4.67 -1.78 16.10
CA ALA A 39 -6.11 -2.03 16.20
C ALA A 39 -6.84 -1.65 14.91
N PHE A 40 -7.96 -2.34 14.67
CA PHE A 40 -8.83 -2.11 13.52
C PHE A 40 -10.05 -1.30 13.96
N GLY A 41 -10.24 -0.11 13.39
CA GLY A 41 -11.30 0.80 13.81
C GLY A 41 -12.69 0.22 13.63
N LEU A 42 -13.03 -0.25 12.42
CA LEU A 42 -14.35 -0.81 12.13
C LEU A 42 -14.61 -2.12 12.85
N SER A 43 -13.64 -3.03 12.92
CA SER A 43 -13.78 -4.30 13.63
C SER A 43 -14.09 -4.09 15.11
N PHE A 44 -13.45 -3.07 15.71
CA PHE A 44 -13.72 -2.67 17.09
C PHE A 44 -15.12 -2.06 17.26
N VAL A 45 -15.62 -1.37 16.22
CA VAL A 45 -17.00 -0.87 16.18
C VAL A 45 -18.03 -1.97 16.00
N SER A 46 -17.90 -2.82 15.00
CA SER A 46 -18.73 -4.00 14.81
C SER A 46 -18.14 -4.84 13.67
N LYS A 47 -17.92 -6.13 13.95
CA LYS A 47 -17.56 -7.10 12.91
C LYS A 47 -18.61 -7.19 11.79
N GLN A 48 -19.89 -7.00 12.09
CA GLN A 48 -20.94 -7.00 11.06
C GLN A 48 -20.86 -5.75 10.19
N LEU A 49 -20.59 -4.58 10.80
CA LEU A 49 -20.42 -3.34 10.05
C LEU A 49 -19.19 -3.40 9.15
N GLU A 50 -18.05 -3.88 9.65
CA GLU A 50 -16.85 -4.11 8.85
C GLU A 50 -17.13 -5.00 7.64
N LEU A 51 -17.80 -6.14 7.86
CA LEU A 51 -18.17 -7.06 6.78
C LEU A 51 -19.10 -6.39 5.76
N LEU A 52 -20.08 -5.61 6.23
CA LEU A 52 -20.99 -4.87 5.36
C LEU A 52 -20.25 -3.81 4.56
N THR A 53 -19.42 -2.98 5.20
CA THR A 53 -18.63 -1.94 4.53
C THR A 53 -17.70 -2.56 3.50
N ARG A 54 -17.04 -3.67 3.81
CA ARG A 54 -16.17 -4.41 2.88
C ARG A 54 -16.96 -4.93 1.69
N THR A 55 -18.10 -5.57 1.95
CA THR A 55 -18.96 -6.13 0.91
C THR A 55 -19.51 -5.03 0.00
N SER A 56 -20.02 -3.94 0.59
CA SER A 56 -20.52 -2.78 -0.14
C SER A 56 -19.42 -2.10 -0.95
N TYR A 57 -18.24 -1.88 -0.38
CA TYR A 57 -17.09 -1.28 -1.07
C TYR A 57 -16.67 -2.12 -2.28
N LEU A 58 -16.45 -3.42 -2.09
CA LEU A 58 -16.10 -4.33 -3.18
C LEU A 58 -17.21 -4.42 -4.24
N SER A 59 -18.48 -4.34 -3.83
CA SER A 59 -19.62 -4.35 -4.75
C SER A 59 -19.70 -3.06 -5.56
N VAL A 60 -19.50 -1.89 -4.95
CA VAL A 60 -19.46 -0.62 -5.66
C VAL A 60 -18.30 -0.61 -6.65
N LEU A 61 -17.11 -1.06 -6.26
CA LEU A 61 -15.97 -1.15 -7.19
C LEU A 61 -16.26 -2.07 -8.37
N LYS A 62 -16.97 -3.18 -8.15
CA LYS A 62 -17.27 -4.17 -9.18
C LYS A 62 -18.43 -3.74 -10.10
N TYR A 63 -19.47 -3.15 -9.55
CA TYR A 63 -20.75 -2.93 -10.26
C TYR A 63 -21.06 -1.46 -10.55
N ALA A 64 -20.47 -0.52 -9.81
CA ALA A 64 -20.72 0.92 -9.96
C ALA A 64 -19.43 1.76 -9.81
N PRO A 65 -18.36 1.48 -10.58
CA PRO A 65 -17.07 2.15 -10.43
C PRO A 65 -17.14 3.67 -10.63
N SER A 66 -18.02 4.15 -11.53
CA SER A 66 -18.22 5.59 -11.79
C SER A 66 -18.88 6.33 -10.62
N LEU A 67 -19.66 5.65 -9.79
CA LEU A 67 -20.24 6.23 -8.57
C LEU A 67 -19.14 6.48 -7.53
N TRP A 68 -18.22 5.52 -7.38
CA TRP A 68 -17.08 5.65 -6.48
C TRP A 68 -16.12 6.77 -6.92
N GLU A 69 -15.84 6.86 -8.22
CA GLU A 69 -15.03 7.93 -8.79
C GLU A 69 -15.61 9.31 -8.48
N LYS A 70 -16.91 9.51 -8.68
CA LYS A 70 -17.60 10.76 -8.36
C LYS A 70 -17.58 11.09 -6.87
N ALA A 71 -17.75 10.09 -6.00
CA ALA A 71 -17.67 10.30 -4.55
C ALA A 71 -16.27 10.74 -4.13
N TYR A 72 -15.22 10.12 -4.70
CA TYR A 72 -13.82 10.47 -4.44
C TYR A 72 -13.44 11.85 -4.99
N ALA A 73 -14.04 12.25 -6.12
CA ALA A 73 -13.79 13.55 -6.76
C ALA A 73 -14.38 14.74 -6.00
N ARG A 74 -15.38 14.53 -5.13
CA ARG A 74 -16.03 15.63 -4.39
C ARG A 74 -15.17 16.24 -3.30
N GLU A 75 -14.07 15.60 -2.88
CA GLU A 75 -13.08 16.09 -1.88
C GLU A 75 -13.70 16.76 -0.63
N GLU A 76 -14.96 16.49 -0.31
CA GLU A 76 -15.67 17.14 0.78
C GLU A 76 -15.04 16.72 2.12
N SER A 77 -14.90 17.68 3.03
CA SER A 77 -14.32 17.44 4.35
C SER A 77 -15.14 16.39 5.13
N ILE A 78 -14.46 15.32 5.55
CA ILE A 78 -15.02 14.25 6.40
C ILE A 78 -15.49 14.77 7.78
N SER A 79 -15.27 16.04 8.11
CA SER A 79 -15.80 16.67 9.31
C SER A 79 -17.32 16.47 9.47
N GLN A 80 -18.07 16.32 8.37
CA GLN A 80 -19.51 16.02 8.41
C GLN A 80 -19.85 14.55 8.76
N LEU A 81 -18.93 13.60 8.53
CA LEU A 81 -19.15 12.18 8.81
C LEU A 81 -19.38 11.93 10.31
N PHE A 82 -18.84 12.78 11.19
CA PHE A 82 -19.02 12.71 12.66
C PHE A 82 -20.34 13.28 13.16
N GLN A 83 -21.03 14.06 12.33
CA GLN A 83 -22.40 14.46 12.65
C GLN A 83 -23.38 13.29 12.48
N THR A 84 -23.00 12.26 11.73
CA THR A 84 -23.80 11.05 11.58
C THR A 84 -23.78 10.19 12.87
N PRO A 85 -24.86 9.44 13.16
CA PRO A 85 -24.90 8.50 14.29
C PRO A 85 -23.73 7.50 14.28
N LEU A 86 -23.30 7.07 13.09
CA LEU A 86 -22.19 6.14 12.92
C LEU A 86 -20.85 6.75 13.35
N GLY A 87 -20.59 8.00 12.95
CA GLY A 87 -19.38 8.72 13.36
C GLY A 87 -19.31 8.96 14.87
N LYS A 88 -20.45 9.27 15.51
CA LYS A 88 -20.55 9.38 16.98
C LYS A 88 -20.28 8.04 17.67
N MET A 89 -20.84 6.94 17.17
CA MET A 89 -20.59 5.61 17.71
C MET A 89 -19.11 5.21 17.60
N LEU A 90 -18.49 5.49 16.45
CA LEU A 90 -17.05 5.28 16.25
C LEU A 90 -16.22 6.08 17.26
N ALA A 91 -16.55 7.36 17.46
CA ALA A 91 -15.86 8.21 18.43
C ALA A 91 -15.99 7.68 19.87
N ILE A 92 -17.18 7.25 20.30
CA ILE A 92 -17.38 6.68 21.65
C ILE A 92 -16.53 5.43 21.85
N LYS A 93 -16.46 4.55 20.85
CA LYS A 93 -15.67 3.33 20.94
C LYS A 93 -14.17 3.60 20.91
N LEU A 94 -13.71 4.48 20.02
CA LEU A 94 -12.31 4.90 20.01
C LEU A 94 -11.91 5.59 21.32
N LYS A 95 -12.80 6.36 21.95
CA LYS A 95 -12.57 6.91 23.30
C LYS A 95 -12.28 5.80 24.30
N HIS A 96 -13.12 4.77 24.35
CA HIS A 96 -12.91 3.64 25.27
C HIS A 96 -11.58 2.94 25.02
N LEU A 97 -11.23 2.71 23.74
CA LEU A 97 -9.95 2.11 23.36
C LEU A 97 -8.76 2.96 23.82
N ILE A 98 -8.83 4.29 23.60
CA ILE A 98 -7.78 5.23 24.05
C ILE A 98 -7.69 5.25 25.58
N GLU A 99 -8.80 5.23 26.30
CA GLU A 99 -8.82 5.21 27.77
C GLU A 99 -8.24 3.91 28.35
N GLN A 100 -8.47 2.77 27.68
CA GLN A 100 -7.91 1.47 28.09
C GLN A 100 -6.41 1.37 27.81
N ILE A 101 -5.98 1.77 26.61
CA ILE A 101 -4.58 1.65 26.21
C ILE A 101 -3.75 2.76 26.86
N GLN A 102 -4.28 3.98 26.94
CA GLN A 102 -3.57 5.22 27.29
C GLN A 102 -2.31 5.44 26.41
N PRO A 103 -2.46 5.47 25.07
CA PRO A 103 -1.33 5.72 24.17
C PRO A 103 -0.90 7.18 24.23
N ARG A 104 0.42 7.45 24.18
CA ARG A 104 0.96 8.80 24.02
C ARG A 104 0.85 9.29 22.58
N VAL A 105 0.98 8.37 21.62
CA VAL A 105 0.83 8.64 20.19
C VAL A 105 -0.14 7.64 19.57
N VAL A 106 -1.07 8.15 18.78
CA VAL A 106 -1.98 7.38 17.93
C VAL A 106 -1.66 7.69 16.47
N VAL A 107 -1.40 6.66 15.65
CA VAL A 107 -1.10 6.83 14.22
C VAL A 107 -2.15 6.14 13.36
N CYS A 108 -2.78 6.89 12.46
CA CYS A 108 -3.72 6.32 11.49
C CYS A 108 -3.02 5.98 10.17
N THR A 109 -3.16 4.74 9.69
CA THR A 109 -2.75 4.36 8.32
C THR A 109 -3.94 4.26 7.35
N HIS A 110 -5.13 4.63 7.82
CA HIS A 110 -6.38 4.66 7.04
C HIS A 110 -7.22 5.88 7.44
N VAL A 111 -7.97 6.45 6.49
CA VAL A 111 -8.71 7.72 6.65
C VAL A 111 -9.81 7.68 7.72
N LEU A 112 -10.40 6.51 7.95
CA LEU A 112 -11.67 6.40 8.67
C LEU A 112 -11.63 6.95 10.11
N CYS A 113 -10.54 6.70 10.84
CA CYS A 113 -10.45 7.07 12.25
C CYS A 113 -9.92 8.50 12.47
N ILE A 114 -9.38 9.17 11.43
CA ILE A 114 -8.68 10.46 11.56
C ILE A 114 -9.60 11.51 12.20
N SER A 115 -10.75 11.73 11.58
CA SER A 115 -11.70 12.76 12.02
C SER A 115 -12.38 12.39 13.36
N ALA A 116 -12.48 11.10 13.71
CA ALA A 116 -13.00 10.66 15.00
C ALA A 116 -12.06 11.03 16.14
N LEU A 117 -10.78 10.70 15.96
CA LEU A 117 -9.73 10.97 16.93
C LEU A 117 -9.50 12.47 17.08
N ALA A 118 -9.53 13.19 15.97
CA ALA A 118 -9.46 14.64 15.98
C ALA A 118 -10.60 15.27 16.79
N HIS A 119 -11.84 14.79 16.61
CA HIS A 119 -12.99 15.23 17.40
C HIS A 119 -12.82 14.89 18.89
N LEU A 120 -12.32 13.68 19.21
CA LEU A 120 -12.04 13.30 20.59
C LEU A 120 -11.01 14.23 21.24
N LYS A 121 -9.92 14.57 20.54
CA LYS A 121 -8.93 15.55 21.02
C LYS A 121 -9.53 16.93 21.28
N GLU A 122 -10.55 17.33 20.52
CA GLU A 122 -11.20 18.63 20.70
C GLU A 122 -12.21 18.67 21.85
N LYS A 123 -12.93 17.56 22.08
CA LYS A 123 -14.08 17.51 22.98
C LYS A 123 -13.81 16.81 24.30
N THR A 124 -12.65 16.22 24.48
CA THR A 124 -12.28 15.48 25.69
C THR A 124 -10.92 15.93 26.20
N HIS A 125 -10.56 15.50 27.42
CA HIS A 125 -9.25 15.75 28.02
C HIS A 125 -8.22 14.65 27.70
N LEU A 126 -8.44 13.86 26.64
CA LEU A 126 -7.51 12.83 26.24
C LEU A 126 -6.23 13.46 25.70
N ASP A 127 -5.11 13.15 26.35
CA ASP A 127 -3.79 13.66 25.99
C ASP A 127 -3.02 12.63 25.16
N PHE A 128 -3.12 12.77 23.84
CA PHE A 128 -2.33 11.98 22.87
C PHE A 128 -2.01 12.80 21.63
N ARG A 129 -0.87 12.50 20.99
CA ARG A 129 -0.52 12.99 19.67
C ARG A 129 -1.18 12.14 18.59
N LEU A 130 -1.75 12.79 17.58
CA LEU A 130 -2.38 12.17 16.43
C LEU A 130 -1.49 12.32 15.20
N GLY A 131 -0.93 11.21 14.74
CA GLY A 131 -0.20 11.09 13.49
C GLY A 131 -1.05 10.48 12.39
N VAL A 132 -0.76 10.84 11.13
CA VAL A 132 -1.36 10.21 9.96
C VAL A 132 -0.27 9.74 9.01
N SER A 133 -0.25 8.45 8.71
CA SER A 133 0.57 7.89 7.65
C SER A 133 -0.26 7.77 6.38
N ILE A 134 -0.03 8.69 5.44
CA ILE A 134 -0.71 8.64 4.13
C ILE A 134 -0.12 7.49 3.33
N THR A 135 -0.98 6.57 2.89
CA THR A 135 -0.59 5.33 2.21
C THR A 135 -0.79 5.40 0.69
N ASP A 136 -0.79 6.62 0.15
CA ASP A 136 -1.01 6.91 -1.27
C ASP A 136 0.07 7.88 -1.78
N PHE A 137 0.33 7.83 -3.09
CA PHE A 137 1.16 8.80 -3.81
C PHE A 137 0.39 10.04 -4.24
N ASP A 138 -0.83 10.19 -3.73
CA ASP A 138 -1.59 11.42 -3.82
C ASP A 138 -2.28 11.73 -2.49
N VAL A 139 -2.64 13.00 -2.31
CA VAL A 139 -3.39 13.45 -1.13
C VAL A 139 -4.75 13.99 -1.58
N ASN A 140 -5.79 13.52 -0.91
CA ASN A 140 -7.15 14.04 -0.99
C ASN A 140 -7.53 14.69 0.37
N GLY A 141 -8.67 15.39 0.41
CA GLY A 141 -9.16 16.02 1.64
C GLY A 141 -9.52 15.05 2.77
N PHE A 142 -9.68 13.75 2.49
CA PHE A 142 -10.03 12.74 3.50
C PHE A 142 -8.89 12.45 4.48
N TRP A 143 -7.64 12.63 4.03
CA TRP A 143 -6.47 12.46 4.88
C TRP A 143 -6.22 13.64 5.82
N ILE A 144 -6.77 14.82 5.51
CA ILE A 144 -6.34 16.08 6.13
C ILE A 144 -7.32 16.56 7.20
N HIS A 145 -6.79 16.94 8.36
CA HIS A 145 -7.56 17.48 9.46
C HIS A 145 -6.69 18.41 10.33
N PRO A 146 -7.18 19.61 10.73
CA PRO A 146 -6.37 20.60 11.48
C PRO A 146 -5.78 20.11 12.82
N LYS A 147 -6.39 19.09 13.42
CA LYS A 147 -6.01 18.51 14.73
C LYS A 147 -4.99 17.37 14.65
N VAL A 148 -4.54 17.03 13.45
CA VAL A 148 -3.40 16.13 13.26
C VAL A 148 -2.11 16.88 13.64
N ASP A 149 -1.28 16.23 14.44
CA ASP A 149 -0.01 16.78 14.91
C ASP A 149 1.08 16.60 13.86
N PHE A 150 1.10 15.46 13.16
CA PHE A 150 2.08 15.19 12.10
C PHE A 150 1.55 14.25 11.01
N TYR A 151 2.13 14.38 9.82
CA TYR A 151 1.86 13.59 8.62
C TYR A 151 3.13 12.91 8.14
N LEU A 152 3.01 11.62 7.82
CA LEU A 152 4.03 10.86 7.08
C LEU A 152 3.56 10.74 5.63
N VAL A 153 4.39 11.19 4.68
CA VAL A 153 4.01 11.25 3.26
C VAL A 153 5.00 10.51 2.36
N ALA A 154 4.47 9.97 1.25
CA ALA A 154 5.20 9.12 0.32
C ALA A 154 6.37 9.83 -0.40
N HIS A 155 6.19 11.10 -0.75
CA HIS A 155 7.11 11.83 -1.63
C HIS A 155 7.07 13.35 -1.35
N PRO A 156 8.16 14.11 -1.56
CA PRO A 156 8.18 15.55 -1.29
C PRO A 156 7.12 16.34 -2.06
N ALA A 157 6.75 15.89 -3.26
CA ALA A 157 5.67 16.51 -4.05
C ALA A 157 4.32 16.57 -3.31
N LEU A 158 4.03 15.62 -2.41
CA LEU A 158 2.81 15.63 -1.60
C LEU A 158 2.87 16.72 -0.53
N LYS A 159 4.07 17.06 -0.02
CA LYS A 159 4.27 18.14 0.95
C LYS A 159 3.79 19.47 0.38
N ASP A 160 4.17 19.76 -0.87
CA ASP A 160 3.72 20.96 -1.57
C ASP A 160 2.22 20.97 -1.80
N LYS A 161 1.64 19.82 -2.16
CA LYS A 161 0.20 19.69 -2.36
C LYS A 161 -0.58 19.96 -1.06
N ILE A 162 -0.14 19.35 0.05
CA ILE A 162 -0.75 19.55 1.37
C ILE A 162 -0.65 21.01 1.81
N ARG A 163 0.54 21.60 1.73
CA ARG A 163 0.79 22.99 2.14
C ARG A 163 -0.09 23.97 1.38
N LYS A 164 -0.15 23.84 0.04
CA LYS A 164 -0.87 24.77 -0.83
C LYS A 164 -2.39 24.60 -0.78
N ARG A 165 -2.89 23.36 -0.73
CA ARG A 165 -4.33 23.08 -0.85
C ARG A 165 -5.06 22.98 0.49
N HIS A 166 -4.36 22.63 1.56
CA HIS A 166 -4.99 22.32 2.85
C HIS A 166 -4.45 23.13 4.02
N ILE A 167 -3.51 24.06 3.79
CA ILE A 167 -3.04 25.04 4.78
C ILE A 167 -2.53 24.35 6.06
N ILE A 168 -1.76 23.27 5.89
CA ILE A 168 -1.07 22.60 6.99
C ILE A 168 0.39 23.10 7.05
N PRO A 169 0.90 23.47 8.24
CA PRO A 169 2.27 23.91 8.41
C PRO A 169 3.29 22.85 7.97
N GLU A 170 4.38 23.29 7.36
CA GLU A 170 5.39 22.45 6.74
C GLU A 170 6.14 21.57 7.75
N GLU A 171 6.33 22.07 8.98
CA GLU A 171 6.94 21.36 10.10
C GLU A 171 6.14 20.14 10.57
N LYS A 172 4.86 20.06 10.20
CA LYS A 172 4.01 18.88 10.49
C LYS A 172 4.15 17.78 9.44
N ILE A 173 4.84 18.02 8.32
CA ILE A 173 4.81 17.11 7.17
C ILE A 173 6.20 16.49 6.95
N PHE A 174 6.31 15.20 7.25
CA PHE A 174 7.54 14.43 7.17
C PHE A 174 7.51 13.51 5.95
N CYS A 175 8.45 13.69 5.03
CA CYS A 175 8.59 12.82 3.87
C CYS A 175 9.42 11.57 4.21
N THR A 176 8.75 10.59 4.80
CA THR A 176 9.38 9.31 5.18
C THR A 176 9.22 8.25 4.09
N GLY A 177 8.22 8.38 3.21
CA GLY A 177 7.76 7.31 2.31
C GLY A 177 6.52 6.60 2.87
N ILE A 178 5.83 5.81 2.04
CA ILE A 178 4.82 4.87 2.57
C ILE A 178 5.58 3.78 3.33
N PRO A 179 5.22 3.48 4.60
CA PRO A 179 5.94 2.48 5.39
C PRO A 179 5.90 1.10 4.74
N ILE A 180 7.06 0.58 4.36
CA ILE A 180 7.25 -0.79 3.87
C ILE A 180 8.10 -1.58 4.84
N ASP A 181 8.12 -2.91 4.71
CA ASP A 181 8.83 -3.79 5.64
C ASP A 181 10.30 -3.36 5.82
N PRO A 182 10.82 -3.17 7.05
CA PRO A 182 12.22 -2.82 7.27
C PRO A 182 13.23 -3.76 6.58
N ALA A 183 12.84 -4.99 6.23
CA ALA A 183 13.68 -5.90 5.44
C ALA A 183 14.03 -5.37 4.03
N PHE A 184 13.28 -4.43 3.46
CA PHE A 184 13.65 -3.74 2.20
C PHE A 184 14.91 -2.89 2.36
N SER A 185 15.22 -2.40 3.55
CA SER A 185 16.41 -1.57 3.84
C SER A 185 17.72 -2.34 4.03
N VAL A 186 17.64 -3.66 4.16
CA VAL A 186 18.80 -4.52 4.45
C VAL A 186 19.21 -5.28 3.21
N ALA A 187 20.51 -5.36 2.92
CA ALA A 187 21.00 -6.24 1.84
C ALA A 187 20.49 -7.68 2.03
N GLY A 188 20.13 -8.35 0.95
CA GLY A 188 19.69 -9.74 0.99
C GLY A 188 20.33 -10.58 -0.10
N SER A 189 19.76 -11.76 -0.33
CA SER A 189 20.21 -12.68 -1.38
C SER A 189 20.22 -12.01 -2.75
N SER A 190 21.17 -12.41 -3.59
CA SER A 190 21.24 -11.93 -4.96
C SER A 190 20.01 -12.35 -5.76
N LYS A 191 19.64 -11.53 -6.75
CA LYS A 191 18.57 -11.83 -7.72
C LYS A 191 18.73 -13.23 -8.33
N TYR A 192 19.95 -13.58 -8.72
CA TYR A 192 20.29 -14.88 -9.30
C TYR A 192 19.97 -16.02 -8.34
N LYS A 193 20.43 -15.93 -7.08
CA LYS A 193 20.18 -16.97 -6.08
C LYS A 193 18.69 -17.15 -5.78
N LEU A 194 17.95 -16.05 -5.67
CA LEU A 194 16.51 -16.11 -5.43
C LEU A 194 15.75 -16.79 -6.58
N ARG A 195 16.21 -16.64 -7.82
CA ARG A 195 15.66 -17.36 -8.98
C ARG A 195 15.99 -18.85 -8.92
N GLU A 196 17.23 -19.21 -8.59
CA GLU A 196 17.61 -20.62 -8.39
C GLU A 196 16.74 -21.29 -7.32
N ASP A 197 16.51 -20.61 -6.20
CA ASP A 197 15.68 -21.12 -5.10
C ASP A 197 14.21 -21.31 -5.53
N LEU A 198 13.75 -20.54 -6.52
CA LEU A 198 12.46 -20.71 -7.17
C LEU A 198 12.48 -21.79 -8.26
N GLY A 199 13.62 -22.40 -8.56
CA GLY A 199 13.80 -23.36 -9.65
C GLY A 199 13.71 -22.71 -11.04
N PHE A 200 14.09 -21.45 -11.12
CA PHE A 200 14.17 -20.66 -12.34
C PHE A 200 15.61 -20.59 -12.87
N ASP A 201 15.74 -20.28 -14.16
CA ASP A 201 17.00 -19.87 -14.75
C ASP A 201 17.40 -18.49 -14.16
N PRO A 202 18.60 -18.36 -13.59
CA PRO A 202 19.03 -17.13 -12.93
C PRO A 202 19.14 -15.94 -13.88
N SER A 203 19.47 -16.21 -15.15
CA SER A 203 19.77 -15.20 -16.16
C SER A 203 18.53 -14.65 -16.88
N ARG A 204 17.40 -15.37 -16.81
CA ARG A 204 16.19 -15.03 -17.56
C ARG A 204 15.38 -13.91 -16.93
N PHE A 205 14.73 -13.14 -17.81
CA PHE A 205 13.79 -12.11 -17.40
C PHE A 205 12.65 -12.70 -16.57
N THR A 206 12.40 -12.10 -15.40
CA THR A 206 11.40 -12.60 -14.44
C THR A 206 10.42 -11.50 -14.07
N ALA A 207 9.13 -11.70 -14.33
CA ALA A 207 8.06 -10.78 -13.95
C ALA A 207 7.35 -11.26 -12.68
N LEU A 208 7.05 -10.32 -11.78
CA LEU A 208 6.15 -10.55 -10.65
C LEU A 208 4.74 -10.09 -11.02
N VAL A 209 3.78 -11.01 -11.09
CA VAL A 209 2.38 -10.73 -11.42
C VAL A 209 1.51 -10.86 -10.17
N MET A 210 0.81 -9.79 -9.79
CA MET A 210 -0.01 -9.79 -8.57
C MET A 210 -1.20 -8.83 -8.61
N GLY A 211 -2.26 -9.19 -7.89
CA GLY A 211 -3.49 -8.39 -7.74
C GLY A 211 -3.60 -7.62 -6.42
N GLY A 212 -2.47 -7.34 -5.77
CA GLY A 212 -2.42 -6.93 -4.36
C GLY A 212 -2.88 -8.04 -3.41
N GLY A 213 -3.00 -7.74 -2.11
CA GLY A 213 -3.30 -8.75 -1.08
C GLY A 213 -4.67 -9.44 -1.19
N MET A 214 -5.57 -8.93 -2.03
CA MET A 214 -6.88 -9.53 -2.31
C MET A 214 -6.92 -10.25 -3.67
N GLY A 215 -5.83 -10.27 -4.44
CA GLY A 215 -5.79 -10.92 -5.76
C GLY A 215 -6.84 -10.38 -6.73
N LEU A 216 -6.99 -9.05 -6.77
CA LEU A 216 -7.94 -8.35 -7.65
C LEU A 216 -7.27 -7.95 -8.97
N GLY A 217 -8.05 -7.87 -10.04
CA GLY A 217 -7.57 -7.46 -11.35
C GLY A 217 -7.25 -8.62 -12.29
N PRO A 218 -6.72 -8.33 -13.48
CA PRO A 218 -6.63 -9.29 -14.59
C PRO A 218 -5.42 -10.24 -14.48
N VAL A 219 -5.16 -10.83 -13.30
CA VAL A 219 -3.99 -11.69 -13.06
C VAL A 219 -3.95 -12.88 -14.04
N GLU A 220 -5.08 -13.57 -14.21
CA GLU A 220 -5.20 -14.72 -15.12
C GLU A 220 -5.01 -14.31 -16.58
N GLU A 221 -5.62 -13.20 -17.02
CA GLU A 221 -5.44 -12.62 -18.36
C GLU A 221 -3.95 -12.28 -18.61
N CYS A 222 -3.28 -11.63 -17.65
CA CYS A 222 -1.86 -11.28 -17.77
C CYS A 222 -0.99 -12.52 -17.97
N ILE A 223 -1.19 -13.57 -17.16
CA ILE A 223 -0.45 -14.83 -17.30
C ILE A 223 -0.68 -15.43 -18.69
N SER A 224 -1.94 -15.47 -19.14
CA SER A 224 -2.27 -15.96 -20.49
C SER A 224 -1.49 -15.21 -21.57
N MET A 225 -1.42 -13.88 -21.49
CA MET A 225 -0.68 -13.08 -22.47
C MET A 225 0.83 -13.36 -22.45
N PHE A 226 1.43 -13.53 -21.27
CA PHE A 226 2.82 -13.96 -21.16
C PHE A 226 3.04 -15.33 -21.78
N ARG A 227 2.16 -16.31 -21.54
CA ARG A 227 2.32 -17.66 -22.08
C ARG A 227 2.13 -17.70 -23.60
N GLN A 228 1.22 -16.91 -24.13
CA GLN A 228 0.93 -16.88 -25.56
C GLN A 228 2.02 -16.18 -26.38
N HIS A 229 2.62 -15.10 -25.87
CA HIS A 229 3.55 -14.27 -26.65
C HIS A 229 4.98 -14.23 -26.14
N MET A 230 5.21 -14.58 -24.87
CA MET A 230 6.52 -14.51 -24.22
C MET A 230 6.76 -15.76 -23.34
N PRO A 231 6.66 -16.98 -23.89
CA PRO A 231 6.68 -18.22 -23.11
C PRO A 231 7.99 -18.46 -22.33
N GLU A 232 9.09 -17.81 -22.74
CA GLU A 232 10.40 -17.89 -22.09
C GLU A 232 10.51 -17.03 -20.82
N VAL A 233 9.62 -16.04 -20.62
CA VAL A 233 9.62 -15.20 -19.42
C VAL A 233 9.23 -16.03 -18.20
N GLN A 234 9.89 -15.79 -17.08
CA GLN A 234 9.59 -16.46 -15.81
C GLN A 234 8.59 -15.63 -15.01
N LEU A 235 7.57 -16.26 -14.44
CA LEU A 235 6.48 -15.59 -13.73
C LEU A 235 6.44 -16.04 -12.28
N ILE A 236 6.64 -15.08 -11.38
CA ILE A 236 6.23 -15.21 -9.98
C ILE A 236 4.81 -14.69 -9.89
N VAL A 237 3.86 -15.51 -9.48
CA VAL A 237 2.43 -15.15 -9.43
C VAL A 237 1.96 -15.19 -7.98
N ILE A 238 1.41 -14.07 -7.49
CA ILE A 238 0.89 -13.97 -6.12
C ILE A 238 -0.59 -13.61 -6.18
N THR A 239 -1.43 -14.53 -5.72
CA THR A 239 -2.90 -14.36 -5.70
C THR A 239 -3.42 -13.77 -4.39
N GLY A 240 -2.54 -13.55 -3.40
CA GLY A 240 -2.93 -13.01 -2.11
C GLY A 240 -3.95 -13.91 -1.40
N LYS A 241 -4.98 -13.32 -0.82
CA LYS A 241 -6.06 -14.06 -0.13
C LYS A 241 -7.10 -14.67 -1.09
N ASN A 242 -6.93 -14.56 -2.40
CA ASN A 242 -7.88 -15.08 -3.38
C ASN A 242 -7.64 -16.58 -3.65
N GLN A 243 -8.12 -17.43 -2.74
CA GLN A 243 -7.93 -18.88 -2.84
C GLN A 243 -8.56 -19.47 -4.11
N ARG A 244 -9.72 -18.96 -4.53
CA ARG A 244 -10.39 -19.42 -5.78
C ARG A 244 -9.53 -19.17 -7.02
N LEU A 245 -8.87 -18.01 -7.09
CA LEU A 245 -7.94 -17.70 -8.16
C LEU A 245 -6.69 -18.60 -8.08
N TYR A 246 -6.15 -18.81 -6.88
CA TYR A 246 -5.03 -19.72 -6.67
C TYR A 246 -5.33 -21.13 -7.19
N ASP A 247 -6.45 -21.73 -6.78
CA ASP A 247 -6.78 -23.10 -7.14
C ASP A 247 -6.96 -23.25 -8.65
N ARG A 248 -7.59 -22.28 -9.31
CA ARG A 248 -7.76 -22.26 -10.77
C ARG A 248 -6.43 -22.16 -11.50
N LEU A 249 -5.60 -21.19 -11.13
CA LEU A 249 -4.28 -20.99 -11.76
C LEU A 249 -3.36 -22.18 -11.50
N ARG A 250 -3.44 -22.81 -10.33
CA ARG A 250 -2.69 -24.02 -10.01
C ARG A 250 -3.04 -25.14 -10.97
N LEU A 251 -4.34 -25.39 -11.21
CA LEU A 251 -4.77 -26.42 -12.16
C LEU A 251 -4.27 -26.15 -13.59
N GLY A 252 -4.29 -24.89 -14.03
CA GLY A 252 -3.85 -24.50 -15.37
C GLY A 252 -2.34 -24.47 -15.59
N TYR A 253 -1.55 -24.13 -14.55
CA TYR A 253 -0.13 -23.79 -14.71
C TYR A 253 0.84 -24.58 -13.82
N GLN A 254 0.38 -25.55 -13.01
CA GLN A 254 1.26 -26.34 -12.13
C GLN A 254 2.39 -27.11 -12.85
N GLN A 255 2.22 -27.43 -14.13
CA GLN A 255 3.25 -28.09 -14.95
C GLN A 255 4.11 -27.11 -15.75
N ASP A 256 3.80 -25.81 -15.73
CA ASP A 256 4.62 -24.81 -16.40
C ASP A 256 5.84 -24.49 -15.53
N ARG A 257 7.02 -24.94 -15.98
CA ARG A 257 8.29 -24.74 -15.28
C ARG A 257 8.67 -23.26 -15.12
N HIS A 258 8.13 -22.37 -15.94
CA HIS A 258 8.39 -20.93 -15.89
C HIS A 258 7.38 -20.19 -15.00
N VAL A 259 6.40 -20.87 -14.38
CA VAL A 259 5.43 -20.25 -13.46
C VAL A 259 5.64 -20.76 -12.03
N ARG A 260 5.69 -19.85 -11.07
CA ARG A 260 5.63 -20.16 -9.63
C ARG A 260 4.48 -19.42 -8.99
N LEU A 261 3.52 -20.19 -8.49
CA LEU A 261 2.28 -19.69 -7.95
C LEU A 261 2.30 -19.71 -6.42
N PHE A 262 1.92 -18.59 -5.82
CA PHE A 262 1.82 -18.39 -4.39
C PHE A 262 0.46 -17.79 -4.03
N GLY A 263 -0.04 -18.14 -2.84
CA GLY A 263 -1.20 -17.50 -2.23
C GLY A 263 -0.83 -16.17 -1.57
N PHE A 264 -1.17 -16.01 -0.29
CA PHE A 264 -0.69 -14.91 0.53
C PHE A 264 0.68 -15.27 1.12
N ILE A 265 1.65 -14.34 1.04
CA ILE A 265 3.01 -14.53 1.56
C ILE A 265 3.41 -13.34 2.45
N ASP A 266 4.24 -13.61 3.46
CA ASP A 266 4.90 -12.55 4.25
C ASP A 266 6.30 -12.17 3.72
N GLY A 267 6.85 -12.95 2.77
CA GLY A 267 8.19 -12.77 2.19
C GLY A 267 8.25 -11.96 0.89
N MET A 268 7.52 -10.84 0.80
CA MET A 268 7.42 -10.04 -0.44
C MET A 268 8.78 -9.51 -0.94
N VAL A 269 9.68 -9.17 -0.01
CA VAL A 269 11.03 -8.64 -0.32
C VAL A 269 11.79 -9.55 -1.29
N ASN A 270 11.76 -10.86 -1.05
CA ASN A 270 12.49 -11.81 -1.88
C ASN A 270 11.84 -11.98 -3.26
N MET A 271 10.50 -11.95 -3.34
CA MET A 271 9.79 -12.02 -4.62
C MET A 271 10.08 -10.79 -5.48
N MET A 272 10.08 -9.60 -4.88
CA MET A 272 10.45 -8.35 -5.54
C MET A 272 11.91 -8.41 -6.02
N ARG A 273 12.86 -8.82 -5.16
CA ARG A 273 14.29 -8.93 -5.53
C ARG A 273 14.59 -9.95 -6.63
N ALA A 274 13.78 -10.99 -6.76
CA ALA A 274 13.90 -11.98 -7.82
C ALA A 274 13.35 -11.47 -9.18
N ALA A 275 12.52 -10.43 -9.18
CA ALA A 275 11.88 -9.90 -10.37
C ALA A 275 12.73 -8.83 -11.07
N ASP A 276 12.38 -8.56 -12.32
CA ASP A 276 12.84 -7.43 -13.12
C ASP A 276 11.75 -6.37 -13.30
N ILE A 277 10.48 -6.76 -13.22
CA ILE A 277 9.33 -5.87 -13.32
C ILE A 277 8.17 -6.39 -12.47
N VAL A 278 7.32 -5.47 -12.00
CA VAL A 278 6.06 -5.80 -11.31
C VAL A 278 4.88 -5.51 -12.22
N VAL A 279 4.05 -6.52 -12.48
CA VAL A 279 2.76 -6.39 -13.17
C VAL A 279 1.66 -6.44 -12.11
N SER A 280 1.03 -5.30 -11.84
CA SER A 280 0.06 -5.17 -10.75
C SER A 280 -0.88 -4.00 -10.96
N LYS A 281 -1.88 -3.85 -10.09
CA LYS A 281 -2.57 -2.57 -9.87
C LYS A 281 -1.68 -1.57 -9.11
N ALA A 282 -2.03 -0.29 -9.14
CA ALA A 282 -1.28 0.82 -8.53
C ALA A 282 -1.61 1.07 -7.04
N GLY A 283 -1.50 0.02 -6.22
CA GLY A 283 -1.67 0.15 -4.77
C GLY A 283 -0.44 0.79 -4.11
N GLY A 284 -0.63 1.80 -3.26
CA GLY A 284 0.47 2.60 -2.72
C GLY A 284 1.57 1.80 -2.00
N LEU A 285 1.20 0.78 -1.23
CA LEU A 285 2.18 -0.11 -0.56
C LEU A 285 3.01 -0.90 -1.59
N THR A 286 2.36 -1.65 -2.49
CA THR A 286 3.04 -2.44 -3.53
C THR A 286 3.92 -1.57 -4.43
N SER A 287 3.44 -0.37 -4.79
CA SER A 287 4.24 0.59 -5.55
C SER A 287 5.47 1.05 -4.78
N SER A 288 5.36 1.29 -3.48
CA SER A 288 6.52 1.67 -2.64
C SER A 288 7.53 0.53 -2.50
N GLU A 289 7.06 -0.72 -2.37
CA GLU A 289 7.90 -1.92 -2.34
C GLU A 289 8.65 -2.12 -3.66
N ALA A 290 7.97 -1.90 -4.80
CA ALA A 290 8.57 -1.97 -6.14
C ALA A 290 9.66 -0.91 -6.32
N LEU A 291 9.37 0.36 -5.96
CA LEU A 291 10.35 1.45 -6.04
C LEU A 291 11.57 1.19 -5.15
N ALA A 292 11.35 0.76 -3.91
CA ALA A 292 12.44 0.42 -2.99
C ALA A 292 13.28 -0.77 -3.48
N SER A 293 12.72 -1.63 -4.33
CA SER A 293 13.41 -2.76 -4.95
C SER A 293 14.03 -2.42 -6.31
N GLY A 294 13.85 -1.19 -6.80
CA GLY A 294 14.31 -0.77 -8.11
C GLY A 294 13.57 -1.44 -9.26
N LEU A 295 12.29 -1.75 -9.08
CA LEU A 295 11.47 -2.40 -10.09
C LEU A 295 10.58 -1.38 -10.79
N PRO A 296 10.65 -1.25 -12.13
CA PRO A 296 9.58 -0.63 -12.87
C PRO A 296 8.26 -1.38 -12.66
N MET A 297 7.15 -0.69 -12.92
CA MET A 297 5.81 -1.27 -12.85
C MET A 297 5.09 -1.24 -14.20
N LEU A 298 4.40 -2.32 -14.52
CA LEU A 298 3.33 -2.32 -15.50
C LEU A 298 2.00 -2.34 -14.73
N ILE A 299 1.28 -1.22 -14.80
CA ILE A 299 0.03 -1.01 -14.10
C ILE A 299 -1.12 -1.53 -14.95
N CYS A 300 -1.81 -2.56 -14.47
CA CYS A 300 -3.00 -3.12 -15.13
C CYS A 300 -4.27 -2.70 -14.40
N ARG A 301 -5.14 -1.95 -15.11
CA ARG A 301 -6.51 -1.59 -14.67
C ARG A 301 -6.55 -1.12 -13.19
N PRO A 302 -5.97 0.04 -12.87
CA PRO A 302 -5.97 0.56 -11.50
C PRO A 302 -7.41 0.73 -10.97
N ILE A 303 -7.61 0.55 -9.67
CA ILE A 303 -8.94 0.78 -9.06
C ILE A 303 -9.29 2.28 -9.16
N PRO A 304 -10.52 2.64 -9.59
CA PRO A 304 -10.97 4.03 -9.65
C PRO A 304 -10.81 4.77 -8.32
N GLY A 305 -10.41 6.05 -8.38
CA GLY A 305 -10.15 6.88 -7.20
C GLY A 305 -8.67 6.89 -6.82
N GLN A 306 -8.32 6.26 -5.69
CA GLN A 306 -6.96 6.36 -5.12
C GLN A 306 -5.87 5.75 -6.01
N GLU A 307 -6.09 4.57 -6.59
CA GLU A 307 -5.06 3.90 -7.40
C GLU A 307 -4.88 4.56 -8.76
N GLU A 308 -5.92 5.19 -9.30
CA GLU A 308 -5.83 6.01 -10.51
C GLU A 308 -4.88 7.21 -10.29
N ARG A 309 -4.97 7.86 -9.12
CA ARG A 309 -4.07 8.97 -8.77
C ARG A 309 -2.64 8.48 -8.49
N ASN A 310 -2.50 7.33 -7.82
CA ASN A 310 -1.18 6.69 -7.65
C ASN A 310 -0.55 6.33 -9.00
N SER A 311 -1.35 5.78 -9.93
CA SER A 311 -0.92 5.44 -11.29
C SER A 311 -0.40 6.67 -12.03
N ARG A 312 -1.15 7.79 -11.99
CA ARG A 312 -0.72 9.05 -12.59
C ARG A 312 0.62 9.53 -12.04
N PHE A 313 0.79 9.52 -10.72
CA PHE A 313 2.06 9.90 -10.10
C PHE A 313 3.22 9.04 -10.62
N LEU A 314 3.05 7.71 -10.65
CA LEU A 314 4.11 6.78 -11.09
C LEU A 314 4.45 6.93 -12.59
N LEU A 315 3.47 7.25 -13.42
CA LEU A 315 3.66 7.57 -14.85
C LEU A 315 4.44 8.88 -15.02
N GLU A 316 4.06 9.93 -14.29
CA GLU A 316 4.74 11.23 -14.30
C GLU A 316 6.20 11.12 -13.84
N GLN A 317 6.46 10.24 -12.86
CA GLN A 317 7.81 9.92 -12.41
C GLN A 317 8.54 8.94 -13.35
N GLN A 318 7.96 8.48 -14.47
CA GLN A 318 8.60 7.55 -15.42
C GLN A 318 9.18 6.29 -14.76
N VAL A 319 8.44 5.73 -13.81
CA VAL A 319 8.75 4.47 -13.10
C VAL A 319 7.67 3.41 -13.30
N ALA A 320 6.56 3.79 -13.94
CA ALA A 320 5.55 2.86 -14.40
C ALA A 320 5.16 3.11 -15.86
N ILE A 321 4.60 2.09 -16.49
CA ILE A 321 3.74 2.17 -17.68
C ILE A 321 2.35 1.67 -17.31
N ARG A 322 1.32 2.15 -17.99
CA ARG A 322 -0.07 1.72 -17.76
C ARG A 322 -0.59 0.99 -18.98
N GLN A 323 -1.21 -0.15 -18.74
CA GLN A 323 -1.88 -0.93 -19.76
C GLN A 323 -3.23 -1.46 -19.26
N ASP A 324 -4.31 -0.89 -19.78
CA ASP A 324 -5.68 -1.28 -19.42
C ASP A 324 -6.20 -2.45 -20.28
N GLN A 325 -5.53 -2.73 -21.41
CA GLN A 325 -5.78 -3.85 -22.32
C GLN A 325 -4.62 -4.85 -22.25
N PRO A 326 -4.74 -5.96 -21.48
CA PRO A 326 -3.68 -6.94 -21.29
C PRO A 326 -3.03 -7.44 -22.60
N GLU A 327 -3.76 -7.44 -23.70
CA GLU A 327 -3.29 -7.85 -25.04
C GLU A 327 -2.08 -7.04 -25.53
N SER A 328 -1.92 -5.81 -25.02
CA SER A 328 -0.78 -4.95 -25.34
C SER A 328 0.43 -5.14 -24.42
N ILE A 329 0.32 -5.95 -23.36
CA ILE A 329 1.44 -6.26 -22.44
C ILE A 329 2.70 -6.73 -23.19
N PRO A 330 2.62 -7.65 -24.17
CA PRO A 330 3.82 -8.09 -24.90
C PRO A 330 4.57 -6.92 -25.54
N ARG A 331 3.86 -6.06 -26.28
CA ARG A 331 4.46 -4.89 -26.94
C ARG A 331 5.18 -3.98 -25.95
N ASP A 332 4.55 -3.71 -24.81
CA ASP A 332 5.09 -2.75 -23.84
C ASP A 332 6.26 -3.35 -23.01
N LEU A 333 6.33 -4.69 -22.90
CA LEU A 333 7.39 -5.39 -22.18
C LEU A 333 8.59 -5.75 -23.04
N THR A 334 8.43 -5.89 -24.36
CA THR A 334 9.54 -6.22 -25.28
C THR A 334 10.79 -5.36 -25.05
N PRO A 335 10.72 -4.02 -24.91
CA PRO A 335 11.92 -3.22 -24.67
C PRO A 335 12.63 -3.53 -23.34
N PHE A 336 11.88 -3.93 -22.31
CA PHE A 336 12.47 -4.32 -21.01
C PHE A 336 13.18 -5.68 -21.06
N ILE A 337 12.76 -6.56 -21.96
CA ILE A 337 13.30 -7.91 -22.13
C ILE A 337 14.52 -7.88 -23.04
N GLU A 338 14.46 -7.15 -24.15
CA GLU A 338 15.48 -7.16 -25.20
C GLU A 338 16.63 -6.17 -24.94
N ASP A 339 16.38 -5.08 -24.22
CA ASP A 339 17.40 -4.06 -23.92
C ASP A 339 17.68 -3.96 -22.40
N GLN A 340 18.79 -4.57 -21.99
CA GLN A 340 19.24 -4.54 -20.60
C GLN A 340 19.57 -3.12 -20.12
N ALA A 341 20.06 -2.24 -20.99
CA ALA A 341 20.34 -0.84 -20.64
C ALA A 341 19.04 -0.06 -20.39
N TYR A 342 18.00 -0.34 -21.19
CA TYR A 342 16.66 0.20 -20.97
C TYR A 342 16.09 -0.22 -19.60
N LEU A 343 16.10 -1.52 -19.29
CA LEU A 343 15.67 -2.01 -17.96
C LEU A 343 16.47 -1.38 -16.82
N GLN A 344 17.80 -1.30 -16.95
CA GLN A 344 18.67 -0.69 -15.93
C GLN A 344 18.37 0.80 -15.73
N LYS A 345 18.05 1.54 -16.79
CA LYS A 345 17.67 2.96 -16.68
C LYS A 345 16.42 3.11 -15.82
N TRP A 346 15.38 2.32 -16.09
CA TRP A 346 14.13 2.34 -15.29
C TRP A 346 14.36 1.87 -13.86
N SER A 347 15.18 0.85 -13.66
CA SER A 347 15.53 0.35 -12.33
C SER A 347 16.24 1.41 -11.47
N ARG A 348 17.22 2.12 -12.05
CA ARG A 348 17.89 3.23 -11.38
C ARG A 348 16.92 4.38 -11.05
N HIS A 349 15.97 4.66 -11.93
CA HIS A 349 14.96 5.69 -11.68
C HIS A 349 14.00 5.29 -10.56
N ALA A 350 13.54 4.03 -10.54
CA ALA A 350 12.73 3.51 -9.45
C ALA A 350 13.45 3.61 -8.11
N LEU A 351 14.74 3.28 -8.06
CA LEU A 351 15.57 3.40 -6.86
C LEU A 351 15.76 4.85 -6.40
N SER A 352 15.87 5.82 -7.32
CA SER A 352 16.16 7.22 -6.94
C SER A 352 15.01 7.86 -6.17
N ILE A 353 13.77 7.42 -6.41
CA ILE A 353 12.58 7.86 -5.66
C ILE A 353 12.12 6.85 -4.60
N GLY A 354 12.70 5.64 -4.59
CA GLY A 354 12.42 4.60 -3.62
C GLY A 354 12.83 5.00 -2.20
N LYS A 355 12.02 4.61 -1.20
CA LYS A 355 12.25 4.91 0.21
C LYS A 355 12.36 3.62 1.04
N PRO A 356 13.47 2.84 0.90
CA PRO A 356 13.60 1.54 1.58
C PRO A 356 13.61 1.61 3.11
N PHE A 357 13.93 2.78 3.68
CA PHE A 357 13.95 3.06 5.12
C PHE A 357 12.63 3.64 5.65
N SER A 358 11.55 3.66 4.86
CA SER A 358 10.34 4.44 5.19
C SER A 358 9.69 4.09 6.52
N ALA A 359 9.66 2.81 6.90
CA ALA A 359 9.17 2.39 8.20
C ALA A 359 10.05 2.85 9.37
N LEU A 360 11.37 2.88 9.17
CA LEU A 360 12.32 3.34 10.19
C LEU A 360 12.25 4.85 10.38
N HIS A 361 12.28 5.62 9.29
CA HIS A 361 12.08 7.07 9.34
C HIS A 361 10.70 7.44 9.91
N GLY A 362 9.65 6.69 9.53
CA GLY A 362 8.32 6.87 10.13
C GLY A 362 8.30 6.62 11.63
N ALA A 363 8.99 5.56 12.08
CA ALA A 363 9.14 5.25 13.49
C ALA A 363 9.92 6.33 14.25
N GLU A 364 11.00 6.87 13.69
CA GLU A 364 11.77 7.97 14.29
C GLU A 364 10.91 9.21 14.51
N VAL A 365 10.10 9.58 13.51
CA VAL A 365 9.14 10.69 13.65
C VAL A 365 8.15 10.42 14.78
N ILE A 366 7.61 9.21 14.87
CA ILE A 366 6.67 8.83 15.94
C ILE A 366 7.34 8.91 17.32
N VAL A 367 8.56 8.40 17.47
CA VAL A 367 9.31 8.45 18.74
C VAL A 367 9.60 9.87 19.17
N ASN A 368 9.92 10.78 18.24
CA ASN A 368 10.14 12.19 18.53
C ASN A 368 8.87 12.92 19.01
N HIS A 369 7.69 12.31 18.83
CA HIS A 369 6.40 12.84 19.29
C HIS A 369 5.88 12.15 20.55
N LEU A 370 6.65 11.24 21.16
CA LEU A 370 6.26 10.59 22.41
C LEU A 370 6.17 11.59 23.55
#